data_AF-A0A968HD73-F1
#
_entry.id   AF-A0A968HD73-F1
#
_cell.length_a   1.000
_cell.length_b   1.000
_cell.length_c   1.000
_cell.angle_alpha   90.00
_cell.angle_beta   90.00
_cell.angle_gamma   90.00
#
_symmetry.space_group_name_H-M   'P 1'
#
loop_
_entity.id
_entity.type
_entity.pdbx_description
1 polymer ?
#
loop_
_entity_poly.entity_id
_entity_poly.type
_entity_poly.pdbx_seq_one_letter_code
_entity_poly.pdbx_strand_id
1 'polypeptide(L)' 'MYIQNMGGCPMATAMTSIRLDTHLADEAAQILGVKSRTEAVHVALREIVALKKFKNLMSKHAGKLTFEGLGE' A
#
# COMPACT_ATOMS: atom_id res chain seq x y z
N MET A 1 0.94 10.75 34.99
CA MET A 1 1.85 11.59 34.18
C MET A 1 2.73 10.65 33.37
N TYR A 2 2.32 10.29 32.16
CA TYR A 2 3.13 9.45 31.28
C TYR A 2 3.57 10.28 30.08
N ILE A 3 4.88 10.52 30.08
CA ILE A 3 5.74 11.19 29.12
C ILE A 3 5.55 10.63 27.70
N GLN A 4 5.02 11.46 26.79
CA GLN A 4 5.04 11.22 25.34
C GLN A 4 6.29 11.87 24.76
N ASN A 5 7.40 11.13 24.74
CA ASN A 5 8.59 11.49 23.99
C ASN A 5 8.53 10.81 22.61
N MET A 6 8.03 11.52 21.61
CA MET A 6 8.13 11.13 20.19
C MET A 6 8.81 12.25 19.42
N GLY A 7 10.13 12.30 19.57
CA GLY A 7 11.02 13.04 18.68
C GLY A 7 11.28 12.23 17.41
N GLY A 8 11.02 12.84 16.26
CA GLY A 8 11.23 12.29 14.93
C GLY A 8 9.97 12.47 14.08
N CYS A 9 10.00 13.37 13.10
CA CYS A 9 8.92 13.54 12.14
C CYS A 9 9.07 12.50 11.02
N PRO A 10 8.31 11.39 10.98
CA PRO A 10 8.02 10.78 9.69
C PRO A 10 7.12 11.78 8.95
N MET A 11 7.25 11.93 7.62
CA MET A 11 6.39 12.82 6.82
C MET A 11 4.95 12.76 7.33
N ALA A 12 4.46 13.87 7.86
CA ALA A 12 3.23 13.91 8.65
C ALA A 12 2.07 13.30 7.86
N THR A 13 1.71 12.06 8.19
CA THR A 13 0.51 11.45 7.65
C THR A 13 -0.65 12.30 8.14
N ALA A 14 -1.27 13.04 7.23
CA ALA A 14 -2.40 13.89 7.55
C ALA A 14 -3.54 13.01 8.10
N MET A 15 -3.81 13.10 9.40
CA MET A 15 -4.93 12.39 10.00
C MET A 15 -6.21 12.98 9.47
N THR A 16 -6.93 12.19 8.68
CA THR A 16 -8.18 12.59 8.06
C THR A 16 -9.30 11.69 8.57
N SER A 17 -10.41 12.28 8.99
CA SER A 17 -11.59 11.53 9.43
C SER A 17 -12.49 11.22 8.25
N ILE A 18 -12.55 9.94 7.86
CA ILE A 18 -13.47 9.45 6.83
C ILE A 18 -14.40 8.38 7.44
N ARG A 19 -15.62 8.26 6.93
CA ARG A 19 -16.50 7.14 7.27
C ARG A 19 -16.10 5.93 6.43
N LEU A 20 -15.82 4.81 7.10
CA LEU A 20 -15.38 3.56 6.50
C LEU A 20 -16.18 2.42 7.16
N ASP A 21 -16.50 1.39 6.38
CA ASP A 21 -17.06 0.17 6.94
C ASP A 21 -16.06 -0.48 7.89
N THR A 22 -16.43 -0.58 9.16
CA THR A 22 -15.52 -1.03 10.21
C THR A 22 -15.28 -2.53 10.19
N HIS A 23 -16.22 -3.31 9.65
CA HIS A 23 -16.07 -4.76 9.52
C HIS A 23 -15.08 -5.09 8.41
N LEU A 24 -15.25 -4.47 7.25
CA LEU A 24 -14.33 -4.61 6.12
C LEU A 24 -12.89 -4.21 6.50
N ALA A 25 -12.74 -3.13 7.27
CA ALA A 25 -11.42 -2.68 7.72
C ALA A 25 -10.76 -3.65 8.72
N ASP A 26 -11.56 -4.33 9.53
CA ASP A 26 -11.09 -5.35 10.47
C ASP A 26 -10.70 -6.64 9.76
N GLU A 27 -11.53 -7.12 8.83
CA GLU A 27 -11.21 -8.26 7.97
C GLU A 27 -9.93 -8.01 7.17
N ALA A 28 -9.78 -6.81 6.59
CA ALA A 28 -8.56 -6.43 5.89
C ALA A 28 -7.34 -6.46 6.83
N ALA A 29 -7.48 -6.02 8.08
CA ALA A 29 -6.39 -6.07 9.05
C ALA A 29 -5.99 -7.52 9.39
N GLN A 30 -6.96 -8.42 9.51
CA GLN A 30 -6.72 -9.85 9.75
C GLN A 30 -6.04 -10.53 8.55
N ILE A 31 -6.55 -10.31 7.33
CA ILE A 31 -6.00 -10.89 6.10
C ILE A 31 -4.57 -10.38 5.84
N LEU A 32 -4.33 -9.09 6.05
CA LEU A 32 -3.02 -8.48 5.85
C LEU A 32 -2.06 -8.70 7.05
N GLY A 33 -2.54 -9.25 8.16
CA GLY A 33 -1.75 -9.52 9.37
C GLY A 33 -1.22 -8.26 10.07
N VAL A 34 -1.90 -7.13 9.91
CA VAL A 34 -1.48 -5.83 10.45
C VAL A 34 -2.16 -5.51 11.78
N LYS A 35 -1.52 -4.68 12.60
CA LYS A 35 -1.97 -4.40 13.97
C LYS A 35 -3.07 -3.37 14.07
N SER A 36 -3.38 -2.66 12.99
CA SER A 36 -4.32 -1.55 13.01
C SER A 36 -5.06 -1.40 11.68
N ARG A 37 -6.34 -1.05 11.79
CA ARG A 37 -7.21 -0.73 10.64
C ARG A 37 -6.61 0.36 9.75
N THR A 38 -5.95 1.35 10.33
CA THR A 38 -5.24 2.40 9.59
C THR A 38 -4.10 1.84 8.73
N GLU A 39 -3.34 0.87 9.24
CA GLU A 39 -2.27 0.22 8.47
C GLU A 39 -2.85 -0.60 7.32
N ALA A 40 -3.95 -1.32 7.57
CA ALA A 40 -4.64 -2.10 6.52
C ALA A 40 -5.04 -1.20 5.34
N VAL A 41 -5.60 -0.01 5.64
CA VAL A 41 -5.97 0.97 4.63
C VAL A 41 -4.73 1.49 3.87
N HIS A 42 -3.63 1.79 4.56
CA HIS A 42 -2.41 2.27 3.91
C HIS A 42 -1.79 1.22 2.99
N VAL A 43 -1.74 -0.04 3.42
CA VAL A 43 -1.22 -1.16 2.62
C VAL A 43 -2.08 -1.36 1.38
N ALA A 44 -3.40 -1.46 1.55
CA ALA A 44 -4.33 -1.64 0.44
C ALA A 44 -4.22 -0.52 -0.62
N LEU A 45 -4.14 0.74 -0.19
CA LEU A 45 -3.95 1.88 -1.09
C LEU A 45 -2.59 1.85 -1.81
N ARG A 46 -1.53 1.38 -1.14
CA ARG A 46 -0.21 1.25 -1.76
C ARG A 46 -0.21 0.17 -2.83
N GLU A 47 -0.82 -0.97 -2.55
CA GLU A 47 -0.88 -2.10 -3.48
C GLU A 47 -1.69 -1.76 -4.72
N ILE A 48 -2.86 -1.14 -4.60
CA ILE A 48 -3.68 -0.80 -5.78
C ILE A 48 -2.98 0.21 -6.70
N VAL A 49 -2.24 1.17 -6.14
CA VAL A 49 -1.44 2.13 -6.91
C VAL A 49 -0.26 1.43 -7.58
N ALA A 50 0.43 0.53 -6.87
CA ALA A 50 1.52 -0.25 -7.43
C ALA A 50 1.05 -1.14 -8.59
N LEU A 51 -0.08 -1.83 -8.43
CA LEU A 51 -0.70 -2.66 -9.46
C LEU A 51 -1.08 -1.85 -10.70
N LYS A 52 -1.65 -0.64 -10.52
CA LYS A 52 -1.96 0.23 -11.65
C LYS A 52 -0.70 0.71 -12.39
N LYS A 53 0.36 1.05 -11.66
CA LYS A 53 1.66 1.41 -12.25
C LYS A 53 2.26 0.22 -13.01
N PHE A 54 2.21 -0.97 -12.43
CA PHE A 54 2.68 -2.20 -13.06
C PHE A 54 1.91 -2.50 -14.35
N LYS A 55 0.57 -2.44 -14.33
CA LYS A 55 -0.26 -2.62 -15.53
C LYS A 55 0.09 -1.61 -16.63
N ASN A 56 0.34 -0.35 -16.26
CA ASN A 56 0.78 0.66 -17.22
C ASN A 56 2.17 0.37 -17.79
N LEU A 57 3.10 -0.08 -16.96
CA LEU A 57 4.44 -0.50 -17.40
C LEU A 57 4.32 -1.67 -18.38
N MET A 58 3.58 -2.71 -18.02
CA MET A 58 3.33 -3.86 -18.88
C MET A 58 2.65 -3.43 -20.18
N SER A 59 1.67 -2.53 -20.15
CA SER A 59 1.01 -2.05 -21.38
C SER A 59 1.95 -1.25 -22.30
N LYS A 60 2.88 -0.46 -21.73
CA LYS A 60 3.86 0.31 -22.50
C LYS A 60 4.93 -0.56 -23.16
N HIS A 61 5.27 -1.67 -22.52
CA HIS A 61 6.37 -2.55 -22.90
C HIS A 61 5.91 -3.92 -23.41
N ALA A 62 4.61 -4.20 -23.42
CA ALA A 62 4.02 -5.40 -23.99
C ALA A 62 4.43 -5.51 -25.47
N GLY A 63 5.08 -6.62 -25.81
CA GLY A 63 5.58 -6.90 -27.15
C GLY A 63 6.87 -6.16 -27.55
N LYS A 64 7.44 -5.30 -26.68
CA LYS A 64 8.72 -4.59 -26.94
C LYS A 64 9.89 -5.11 -26.11
N LEU A 65 9.62 -5.87 -25.06
CA LEU A 65 10.66 -6.50 -24.26
C LEU A 65 11.06 -7.81 -24.92
N THR A 66 12.17 -7.79 -25.65
CA THR A 66 12.90 -8.98 -26.02
C THR A 66 13.62 -9.48 -24.77
N PHE A 67 13.34 -10.72 -24.35
CA PHE A 67 14.11 -11.35 -23.30
C PHE A 67 15.49 -11.65 -23.87
N GLU A 68 16.53 -10.92 -23.47
CA GLU A 68 17.90 -11.08 -24.00
C GLU A 68 18.53 -12.46 -23.69
N GLY A 69 17.80 -13.36 -23.01
CA GLY A 69 18.18 -14.75 -22.77
C GLY A 69 17.48 -15.79 -23.64
N LEU A 70 16.75 -15.41 -24.69
CA LEU A 70 16.06 -16.34 -25.60
C LEU A 70 16.90 -16.61 -26.86
N GLY A 71 18.16 -17.02 -26.69
CA GLY A 71 19.10 -17.21 -27.81
C GLY A 71 20.35 -18.01 -27.44
N GLU A 72 20.17 -19.15 -26.77
CA GLU A 72 21.04 -20.31 -26.99
C GLU A 72 20.44 -21.14 -28.14
#